data_AF-A0AAP5YEA6-F1
#
_entry.id   AF-A0AAP5YEA6-F1
#
_cell.length_a   1.000
_cell.length_b   1.000
_cell.length_c   1.000
_cell.angle_alpha   90.00
_cell.angle_beta   90.00
_cell.angle_gamma   90.00
#
_symmetry.space_group_name_H-M   'P 1'
#
loop_
_entity.id
_entity.type
_entity.pdbx_description
1 polymer ?
#
loop_
_entity_poly.entity_id
_entity_poly.type
_entity_poly.pdbx_seq_one_letter_code
_entity_poly.pdbx_strand_id
1 'polypeptide(L)' 'MKNITIIALSLVVAACSSSSERGDEYDYIDTPIADQWADHQDDDSDGVINQRDLCPGTPLGAEIDNDGCGSY' A
#
# COMPACT_ATOMS: atom_id res chain seq x y z
N MET A 1 27.89 -41.44 -43.86
CA MET A 1 28.62 -40.91 -42.68
C MET A 1 28.31 -39.43 -42.44
N LYS A 2 28.39 -38.56 -43.45
CA LYS A 2 28.11 -37.10 -43.36
C LYS A 2 26.66 -36.74 -42.96
N ASN A 3 25.70 -37.57 -43.34
CA ASN A 3 24.26 -37.45 -43.07
C ASN A 3 23.88 -37.92 -41.66
N ILE A 4 24.52 -38.99 -41.18
CA ILE A 4 24.31 -39.53 -39.82
C ILE A 4 24.80 -38.52 -38.77
N THR A 5 25.92 -37.82 -39.02
CA THR A 5 26.44 -36.76 -38.14
C THR A 5 25.52 -35.55 -38.05
N ILE A 6 24.80 -35.21 -39.14
CA ILE A 6 23.86 -34.08 -39.16
C ILE A 6 22.59 -34.41 -38.35
N ILE A 7 22.10 -35.65 -38.45
CA ILE A 7 20.91 -36.11 -37.70
C ILE A 7 21.21 -36.19 -36.20
N ALA A 8 22.38 -36.70 -35.82
CA ALA A 8 22.80 -36.73 -34.42
C ALA A 8 22.94 -35.33 -33.82
N LEU A 9 23.49 -34.36 -34.58
CA LEU A 9 23.64 -32.98 -34.13
C LEU A 9 22.29 -32.27 -33.95
N SER A 10 21.32 -32.54 -34.83
CA SER A 10 19.98 -31.93 -34.75
C SER A 10 19.13 -32.48 -33.60
N LEU A 11 19.28 -33.78 -33.25
CA LEU A 11 18.65 -34.38 -32.08
C LEU A 11 19.19 -33.81 -30.75
N VAL A 12 20.48 -33.51 -30.68
CA VAL A 12 21.10 -32.91 -29.47
C VAL A 12 20.62 -31.47 -29.25
N VAL A 13 20.44 -30.67 -30.32
CA VAL A 13 19.92 -29.30 -30.20
C VAL A 13 18.47 -29.28 -29.70
N ALA A 14 17.64 -30.22 -30.14
CA ALA A 14 16.25 -30.32 -29.69
C ALA A 14 16.12 -30.70 -28.19
N ALA A 15 17.04 -31.51 -27.65
CA ALA A 15 17.05 -31.90 -26.25
C ALA A 15 17.48 -30.79 -25.29
N CYS A 16 18.18 -29.74 -25.79
CA CYS A 16 18.62 -28.61 -24.98
C CYS A 16 17.63 -27.44 -24.93
N SER A 17 16.53 -27.48 -25.69
CA SER A 17 15.56 -26.37 -25.78
C SER A 17 14.46 -26.40 -24.71
N SER A 18 14.48 -27.35 -23.76
CA SER A 18 13.49 -27.40 -22.68
C SER A 18 13.87 -26.46 -21.53
N SER A 19 13.72 -25.14 -21.73
CA SER A 19 13.70 -24.18 -20.63
C SER A 19 12.44 -24.41 -19.81
N SER A 20 12.60 -24.98 -18.61
CA SER A 20 11.52 -25.09 -17.64
C SER A 20 11.24 -23.69 -17.09
N GLU A 21 10.26 -23.00 -17.64
CA GLU A 21 9.84 -21.69 -17.12
C GLU A 21 9.11 -21.90 -15.79
N ARG A 22 9.86 -21.91 -14.68
CA ARG A 22 9.29 -21.69 -13.35
C ARG A 22 9.02 -20.19 -13.23
N GLY A 23 7.81 -19.78 -13.58
CA GLY A 23 7.28 -18.51 -13.09
C GLY A 23 6.96 -18.69 -11.61
N ASP A 24 7.41 -17.74 -10.78
CA ASP A 24 6.99 -17.69 -9.38
C ASP A 24 5.52 -17.23 -9.36
N GLU A 25 4.59 -18.16 -9.14
CA GLU A 25 3.16 -17.87 -8.96
C GLU A 25 2.93 -17.48 -7.50
N TYR A 26 2.60 -16.21 -7.27
CA TYR A 26 2.26 -15.69 -5.95
C TYR A 26 0.75 -15.51 -5.85
N ASP A 27 0.17 -15.95 -4.74
CA ASP A 27 -1.24 -15.68 -4.42
C ASP A 27 -1.43 -14.18 -4.17
N TYR A 28 -2.42 -13.59 -4.86
CA TYR A 28 -2.77 -12.19 -4.66
C TYR A 28 -3.38 -12.00 -3.27
N ILE A 29 -2.75 -11.13 -2.48
CA ILE A 29 -3.31 -10.65 -1.21
C ILE A 29 -3.96 -9.30 -1.52
N ASP A 30 -5.25 -9.17 -1.20
CA ASP A 30 -5.96 -7.90 -1.32
C ASP A 30 -5.26 -6.81 -0.51
N THR A 31 -5.10 -5.63 -1.11
CA THR A 31 -4.60 -4.45 -0.37
C THR A 31 -5.53 -4.18 0.82
N PRO A 32 -5.02 -4.08 2.06
CA PRO A 32 -5.88 -3.79 3.20
C PRO A 32 -6.57 -2.44 3.01
N ILE A 33 -7.88 -2.41 3.24
CA ILE A 33 -8.66 -1.18 3.23
C ILE A 33 -8.21 -0.36 4.44
N ALA A 34 -7.71 0.84 4.19
CA ALA A 34 -7.41 1.79 5.25
C ALA A 34 -8.73 2.31 5.83
N ASP A 35 -9.11 1.84 7.02
CA ASP A 35 -10.22 2.39 7.78
C ASP A 35 -9.78 3.75 8.36
N GLN A 36 -10.00 4.83 7.61
CA GLN A 36 -9.72 6.19 8.05
C GLN A 36 -10.80 6.63 9.03
N TRP A 37 -10.61 6.31 10.31
CA TRP A 37 -11.43 6.83 11.41
C TRP A 37 -11.10 8.29 11.77
N ALA A 38 -10.19 8.94 11.03
CA ALA A 38 -9.72 10.28 11.36
C ALA A 38 -10.77 11.31 10.99
N ASP A 39 -11.61 11.63 11.98
CA ASP A 39 -12.50 12.78 11.93
C ASP A 39 -11.66 14.06 11.89
N HIS A 40 -11.38 14.51 10.66
CA HIS A 40 -10.68 15.76 10.37
C HIS A 40 -11.62 16.97 10.37
N GLN A 41 -12.89 16.82 10.79
CA GLN A 41 -13.75 17.97 11.05
C GLN A 41 -13.30 18.70 12.31
N ASP A 42 -13.67 19.97 12.38
CA ASP A 42 -13.43 20.90 13.47
C ASP A 42 -14.77 21.64 13.64
N ASP A 43 -15.61 21.13 14.54
CA ASP A 43 -17.02 21.52 14.65
C ASP A 43 -17.20 22.93 15.25
N ASP A 44 -16.29 23.38 16.10
CA ASP A 44 -16.33 24.72 16.72
C ASP A 44 -15.40 25.74 16.06
N SER A 45 -14.57 25.28 15.12
CA SER A 45 -13.68 26.11 14.30
C SER A 45 -12.64 26.86 15.14
N ASP A 46 -12.16 26.24 16.21
CA ASP A 46 -11.10 26.77 17.06
C ASP A 46 -9.68 26.47 16.55
N GLY A 47 -9.56 25.57 15.57
CA GLY A 47 -8.31 25.16 14.94
C GLY A 47 -7.82 23.76 15.34
N VAL A 48 -8.56 23.01 16.16
CA VAL A 48 -8.25 21.63 16.56
C VAL A 48 -9.34 20.68 16.04
N ILE A 49 -8.92 19.66 15.28
CA ILE A 49 -9.88 18.66 14.78
C ILE A 49 -10.55 17.90 15.93
N ASN A 50 -11.82 17.54 15.77
CA ASN A 50 -12.66 16.82 16.74
C ASN A 50 -11.96 15.59 17.32
N GLN A 51 -11.19 14.85 16.50
CA GLN A 51 -10.44 13.67 16.94
C GLN A 51 -9.39 13.98 18.04
N ARG A 52 -8.90 15.21 18.12
CA ARG A 52 -7.84 15.65 19.04
C ARG A 52 -8.30 16.72 20.03
N ASP A 53 -9.53 17.21 19.91
CA ASP A 53 -10.06 18.25 20.77
C ASP A 53 -10.64 17.66 22.06
N LEU A 54 -10.11 18.08 23.21
CA LEU A 54 -10.60 17.69 24.53
C LEU A 54 -11.71 18.62 25.05
N CYS A 55 -11.90 19.79 24.44
CA CYS A 55 -12.74 20.88 24.90
C CYS A 55 -13.70 21.38 23.80
N PRO A 56 -14.72 20.57 23.41
CA PRO A 56 -15.63 20.94 22.35
C PRO A 56 -16.44 22.19 22.69
N GLY A 57 -16.56 23.10 21.73
CA GLY A 57 -17.31 24.35 21.85
C GLY A 57 -16.46 25.51 22.38
N THR A 58 -15.16 25.50 22.11
CA THR A 58 -14.29 26.63 22.42
C THR A 58 -14.76 27.89 21.67
N PRO A 59 -14.87 29.05 22.33
CA PRO A 59 -15.31 30.27 21.66
C PRO A 59 -14.37 30.69 20.53
N LEU A 60 -14.96 31.13 19.41
CA LEU A 60 -14.20 31.61 18.26
C LEU A 60 -13.23 32.74 18.66
N GLY A 61 -11.95 32.54 18.40
CA GLY A 61 -10.88 33.49 18.72
C GLY A 61 -10.33 33.40 20.15
N ALA A 62 -10.72 32.38 20.93
CA ALA A 62 -10.04 32.07 22.18
C ALA A 62 -8.56 31.70 21.94
N GLU A 63 -7.71 32.01 22.92
CA GLU A 63 -6.36 31.47 22.97
C GLU A 63 -6.44 30.07 23.57
N ILE A 64 -6.09 29.06 22.78
CA ILE A 64 -6.19 27.64 23.12
C ILE A 64 -4.81 27.01 23.32
N ASP A 65 -4.75 25.95 24.13
CA ASP A 65 -3.57 25.10 24.26
C ASP A 65 -3.56 23.93 23.25
N ASN A 66 -2.59 23.01 23.38
CA ASN A 66 -2.45 21.89 22.44
C ASN A 66 -3.53 20.81 22.60
N ASP A 67 -4.32 20.87 23.67
CA ASP A 67 -5.42 19.95 23.94
C ASP A 67 -6.75 20.49 23.37
N GLY A 68 -6.76 21.67 22.75
CA GLY A 68 -7.97 22.35 22.27
C GLY A 68 -8.68 23.17 23.34
N CYS A 69 -8.08 23.32 24.52
CA CYS A 69 -8.74 23.97 25.66
C CYS A 69 -8.36 25.45 25.77
N GLY A 70 -9.38 26.32 25.78
CA GLY A 70 -9.22 27.76 26.01
C GLY A 70 -9.00 28.12 27.48
N SER A 71 -8.27 29.20 27.74
CA SER A 71 -8.23 29.85 29.06
C SER A 71 -9.42 30.81 29.20
N TYR A 72 -10.42 30.48 30.01
CA TYR A 72 -11.59 31.32 30.29
C TYR A 72 -11.75 31.67 31.77
#